data_AF-A0A7C7V4C9-F1
#
_entry.id   AF-A0A7C7V4C9-F1
#
_cell.length_a   1.000
_cell.length_b   1.000
_cell.length_c   1.000
_cell.angle_alpha   90.00
_cell.angle_beta   90.00
_cell.angle_gamma   90.00
#
_symmetry.space_group_name_H-M   'P 1'
#
loop_
_entity.id
_entity.type
_entity.pdbx_description
1 polymer ?
#
loop_
_entity_poly.entity_id
_entity_poly.type
_entity_poly.pdbx_seq_one_letter_code
_entity_poly.pdbx_strand_id
1 'polypeptide(L)'
;WLWETWKFVKQIFPLLVVGVFGAGMVKVLIPEQWIQTLAGSNTIWANLIGVLFGVFMYFPTLVEVPIARMFLDLGMHRGPLLAYLMADPELSLQSILVTGKILGNKKTWTYVALVTVFSTLAGYIFGLALTVV
;
A
#
# COMPACT_ATOMS: atom_id res chain seq x y z
N TRP A 1 15.75 27.10 -9.34
CA TRP A 1 15.79 25.82 -8.60
C TRP A 1 15.28 25.99 -7.17
N LEU A 2 15.98 26.71 -6.27
CA LEU A 2 15.54 26.91 -4.87
C LEU A 2 14.11 27.49 -4.73
N TRP A 3 13.73 28.41 -5.62
CA TRP A 3 12.39 29.00 -5.63
C TRP A 3 11.28 27.99 -5.94
N GLU A 4 11.49 27.11 -6.92
CA GLU A 4 10.52 26.07 -7.29
C GLU A 4 10.39 25.03 -6.17
N THR A 5 11.51 24.63 -5.56
CA THR A 5 11.50 23.75 -4.37
C THR A 5 10.68 24.38 -3.25
N TRP A 6 10.87 25.67 -2.96
CA TRP A 6 10.12 26.37 -1.92
C TRP A 6 8.62 26.46 -2.22
N LYS A 7 8.26 26.67 -3.49
CA LYS A 7 6.86 26.66 -3.94
C LYS A 7 6.21 25.30 -3.71
N PHE A 8 6.87 24.20 -4.08
CA PHE A 8 6.34 22.86 -3.82
C PHE A 8 6.22 22.56 -2.34
N VAL A 9 7.21 22.93 -1.52
CA VAL A 9 7.13 22.77 -0.07
C VAL A 9 5.89 23.45 0.49
N LYS A 10 5.61 24.71 0.10
CA LYS A 10 4.42 25.43 0.56
C LYS A 10 3.09 24.77 0.16
N GLN A 11 3.06 24.05 -0.96
CA GLN A 11 1.85 23.36 -1.42
C GLN A 11 1.70 21.99 -0.78
N ILE A 12 2.79 21.23 -0.67
CA ILE A 12 2.80 19.84 -0.22
C ILE A 12 2.77 19.74 1.31
N PHE A 13 3.52 20.61 2.00
CA PHE A 13 3.70 20.51 3.45
C PHE A 13 2.38 20.59 4.23
N PRO A 14 1.44 21.51 3.93
CA PRO A 14 0.13 21.53 4.60
C PRO A 14 -0.66 20.26 4.34
N LEU A 15 -0.64 19.74 3.11
CA LEU A 15 -1.33 18.50 2.73
C LEU A 15 -0.74 17.30 3.48
N LEU A 16 0.58 17.23 3.62
CA LEU A 16 1.27 16.19 4.39
C LEU A 16 0.90 16.27 5.87
N VAL A 17 0.91 17.46 6.48
CA VAL A 17 0.53 17.62 7.90
C VAL A 17 -0.91 17.16 8.14
N VAL A 18 -1.85 17.57 7.29
CA VAL A 18 -3.26 17.15 7.39
C VAL A 18 -3.40 15.64 7.17
N GLY A 19 -2.71 15.09 6.17
CA GLY A 19 -2.73 13.65 5.87
C GLY A 19 -2.17 12.80 7.01
N VAL A 20 -1.02 13.18 7.58
CA VAL A 20 -0.39 12.49 8.71
C VAL A 20 -1.26 12.58 9.96
N PHE A 21 -1.84 13.75 10.24
CA PHE A 21 -2.76 13.93 11.36
C PHE A 21 -4.02 13.06 11.20
N GLY A 22 -4.63 13.07 10.00
CA GLY A 22 -5.77 12.22 9.67
C GLY A 22 -5.46 10.73 9.80
N ALA A 23 -4.30 10.29 9.31
CA ALA A 23 -3.83 8.91 9.48
C ALA A 23 -3.73 8.52 10.97
N GLY A 24 -3.17 9.40 11.80
CA GLY A 24 -3.09 9.21 13.25
C GLY A 24 -4.46 9.11 13.93
N MET A 25 -5.45 9.89 13.48
CA MET A 25 -6.82 9.78 13.99
C MET A 25 -7.49 8.46 13.57
N VAL A 26 -7.32 8.06 12.31
CA VAL A 26 -7.88 6.82 11.78
C VAL A 26 -7.30 5.59 12.48
N LYS A 27 -6.04 5.63 12.93
CA LYS A 27 -5.43 4.57 13.76
C LYS A 27 -6.30 4.18 14.96
N VAL A 28 -6.94 5.16 15.61
CA VAL A 28 -7.79 4.92 16.80
C VAL A 28 -9.12 4.24 16.44
N LEU A 29 -9.57 4.40 15.20
CA LEU A 29 -10.83 3.83 14.71
C LEU A 29 -10.67 2.40 14.17
N ILE A 30 -9.46 2.02 13.75
CA ILE A 30 -9.19 0.69 13.20
C ILE A 30 -8.96 -0.30 14.35
N PRO A 31 -9.79 -1.35 14.50
CA PRO A 31 -9.56 -2.35 15.52
C PRO A 31 -8.30 -3.16 15.19
N GLU A 32 -7.32 -3.17 16.09
CA GLU A 32 -6.06 -3.93 15.94
C GLU A 32 -6.31 -5.41 15.62
N GLN A 33 -7.35 -5.99 16.23
CA GLN A 33 -7.75 -7.39 16.03
C GLN A 33 -8.07 -7.70 14.56
N TRP A 34 -8.60 -6.75 13.78
CA TRP A 34 -8.88 -6.97 12.36
C TRP A 34 -7.59 -7.06 11.55
N ILE A 35 -6.63 -6.19 11.84
CA ILE A 35 -5.33 -6.19 11.15
C ILE A 35 -4.54 -7.45 11.51
N GLN A 36 -4.53 -7.83 12.79
CA GLN A 36 -3.81 -9.02 13.25
C GLN A 36 -4.41 -10.32 12.70
N THR A 37 -5.73 -10.42 12.64
CA THR A 37 -6.42 -11.62 12.11
C THR A 37 -6.24 -11.77 10.61
N LEU A 38 -6.33 -10.67 9.85
CA LEU A 38 -6.24 -10.69 8.39
C LEU A 38 -4.80 -10.71 7.88
N ALA A 39 -3.92 -9.92 8.48
CA ALA A 39 -2.58 -9.65 7.96
C ALA A 39 -1.45 -9.72 9.01
N GLY A 40 -1.72 -10.24 10.22
CA GLY A 40 -0.73 -10.33 11.29
C GLY A 40 0.29 -11.47 11.15
N SER A 41 0.12 -12.36 10.18
CA SER A 41 1.06 -13.46 9.89
C SER A 41 1.48 -13.48 8.44
N ASN A 42 2.65 -14.08 8.16
CA ASN A 42 3.13 -14.23 6.80
C ASN A 42 2.51 -15.43 6.08
N THR A 43 1.27 -15.30 5.63
CA THR A 43 0.62 -16.30 4.78
C THR A 43 0.40 -15.75 3.38
N ILE A 44 0.28 -16.62 2.38
CA ILE A 44 -0.07 -16.20 1.01
C ILE A 44 -1.39 -15.42 1.03
N TRP A 45 -2.35 -15.84 1.85
CA TRP A 45 -3.65 -15.18 1.98
C TRP A 45 -3.54 -13.79 2.59
N ALA A 46 -2.75 -13.62 3.66
CA ALA A 46 -2.47 -12.32 4.25
C ALA A 46 -1.80 -11.35 3.26
N ASN A 47 -0.84 -11.85 2.47
CA ASN A 47 -0.18 -11.06 1.43
C ASN A 47 -1.14 -10.65 0.32
N LEU A 48 -2.04 -11.56 -0.10
CA LEU A 48 -3.07 -11.25 -1.09
C LEU A 48 -4.06 -10.19 -0.58
N ILE A 49 -4.46 -10.23 0.70
CA ILE A 49 -5.26 -9.16 1.28
C ILE A 49 -4.52 -7.83 1.23
N GLY A 50 -3.22 -7.81 1.55
CA GLY A 50 -2.39 -6.61 1.46
C GLY A 50 -2.43 -6.01 0.05
N VAL A 51 -2.28 -6.84 -0.98
CA VAL A 51 -2.42 -6.42 -2.38
C VAL A 51 -3.81 -5.83 -2.65
N LEU A 52 -4.87 -6.56 -2.29
CA LEU A 52 -6.25 -6.10 -2.52
C LEU A 52 -6.54 -4.78 -1.80
N PHE A 53 -6.02 -4.61 -0.58
CA PHE A 53 -6.13 -3.37 0.16
C PHE A 53 -5.44 -2.21 -0.59
N GLY A 54 -4.23 -2.43 -1.10
CA GLY A 54 -3.50 -1.42 -1.88
C GLY A 54 -4.23 -0.98 -3.14
N VAL A 55 -4.85 -1.93 -3.85
CA VAL A 55 -5.68 -1.66 -5.05
C VAL A 55 -6.79 -0.64 -4.75
N PHE A 56 -7.44 -0.74 -3.60
CA PHE A 56 -8.60 0.10 -3.25
C PHE A 56 -8.23 1.39 -2.52
N MET A 57 -7.23 1.36 -1.65
CA MET A 57 -7.00 2.42 -0.68
C MET A 57 -6.00 3.50 -1.12
N TYR A 58 -5.37 3.33 -2.29
CA TYR A 58 -4.38 4.22 -2.92
C TYR A 58 -3.88 5.39 -2.07
N PHE A 59 -2.64 5.30 -1.57
CA PHE A 59 -2.04 6.36 -0.77
C PHE A 59 -1.03 7.20 -1.56
N PRO A 60 -1.06 8.54 -1.42
CA PRO A 60 0.04 9.37 -1.92
C PRO A 60 1.34 9.00 -1.23
N THR A 61 2.43 8.95 -1.98
CA THR A 61 3.80 8.62 -1.50
C THR A 61 4.23 9.41 -0.27
N LEU A 62 3.74 10.63 -0.12
CA LEU A 62 4.00 11.52 1.01
C LEU A 62 3.42 11.02 2.35
N VAL A 63 2.37 10.20 2.30
CA VAL A 63 1.63 9.70 3.48
C VAL A 63 1.77 8.17 3.61
N GLU A 64 2.35 7.51 2.62
CA GLU A 64 2.55 6.07 2.59
C GLU A 64 3.44 5.56 3.74
N VAL A 65 4.56 6.23 4.02
CA VAL A 65 5.47 5.88 5.14
C VAL A 65 4.78 5.88 6.51
N PRO A 66 4.08 6.95 6.94
CA PRO A 66 3.37 6.96 8.21
C PRO A 66 2.20 5.96 8.27
N ILE A 67 1.50 5.72 7.16
CA ILE A 67 0.45 4.69 7.08
C ILE A 67 1.04 3.29 7.23
N ALA A 68 2.14 2.99 6.54
CA ALA A 68 2.86 1.73 6.68
C ALA A 68 3.31 1.51 8.14
N ARG A 69 3.81 2.56 8.79
CA ARG A 69 4.19 2.50 10.20
C ARG A 69 2.98 2.26 11.11
N MET A 70 1.86 2.92 10.84
CA MET A 70 0.60 2.70 11.56
C MET A 70 0.18 1.23 11.49
N PHE A 71 0.20 0.59 10.31
CA PHE A 71 -0.16 -0.81 10.17
C PHE A 71 0.79 -1.76 10.90
N LEU A 72 2.10 -1.47 10.88
CA LEU A 72 3.07 -2.22 11.69
C LEU A 72 2.76 -2.11 13.19
N ASP A 73 2.45 -0.91 13.67
CA ASP A 73 2.08 -0.69 15.07
C ASP A 73 0.75 -1.40 15.43
N LEU A 74 -0.18 -1.55 14.48
CA LEU A 74 -1.43 -2.30 14.63
C LEU A 74 -1.24 -3.83 14.55
N GLY A 75 -0.01 -4.31 14.31
CA GLY A 75 0.34 -5.73 14.30
C GLY A 75 0.33 -6.40 12.91
N MET A 76 0.35 -5.62 11.82
CA MET A 76 0.51 -6.18 10.47
C MET A 76 1.91 -6.77 10.28
N HIS A 77 1.99 -7.95 9.65
CA HIS A 77 3.25 -8.58 9.31
C HIS A 77 3.97 -7.83 8.16
N ARG A 78 5.31 -7.80 8.20
CA ARG A 78 6.14 -7.07 7.22
C ARG A 78 6.01 -7.59 5.78
N GLY A 79 5.74 -8.88 5.62
CA GLY A 79 5.46 -9.52 4.32
C GLY A 79 4.21 -8.94 3.63
N PRO A 80 3.01 -9.11 4.22
CA PRO A 80 1.79 -8.49 3.72
C PRO A 80 1.88 -6.98 3.52
N LEU A 81 2.63 -6.28 4.39
CA LEU A 81 2.89 -4.86 4.22
C LEU A 81 3.68 -4.56 2.94
N LEU A 82 4.73 -5.34 2.66
CA LEU A 82 5.49 -5.19 1.40
C LEU A 82 4.62 -5.50 0.19
N ALA A 83 3.80 -6.55 0.24
CA ALA A 83 2.87 -6.89 -0.84
C ALA A 83 1.90 -5.74 -1.14
N TYR A 84 1.37 -5.10 -0.08
CA TYR A 84 0.57 -3.88 -0.16
C TYR A 84 1.34 -2.72 -0.85
N LEU A 85 2.54 -2.39 -0.36
CA LEU A 85 3.33 -1.25 -0.87
C LEU A 85 3.72 -1.42 -2.35
N MET A 86 3.95 -2.66 -2.79
CA MET A 86 4.23 -2.94 -4.20
C MET A 86 2.98 -2.78 -5.07
N ALA A 87 1.82 -3.24 -4.59
CA ALA A 87 0.59 -3.22 -5.35
C ALA A 87 -0.10 -1.86 -5.40
N ASP A 88 0.02 -1.04 -4.35
CA ASP A 88 -0.69 0.24 -4.18
C ASP A 88 -0.56 1.17 -5.42
N PRO A 89 0.64 1.63 -5.84
CA PRO A 89 0.76 2.53 -6.98
C PRO A 89 0.46 1.87 -8.32
N GLU A 90 0.80 0.58 -8.46
CA GLU A 90 0.70 -0.14 -9.74
C GLU A 90 -0.73 -0.55 -10.07
N LEU A 91 -1.48 -1.00 -9.06
CA LEU A 91 -2.83 -1.53 -9.21
C LEU A 91 -3.91 -0.67 -8.58
N SER A 92 -3.62 0.60 -8.26
CA SER A 92 -4.68 1.52 -7.84
C SER A 92 -5.87 1.48 -8.81
N LEU A 93 -7.08 1.59 -8.27
CA LEU A 93 -8.30 1.58 -9.08
C LEU A 93 -8.22 2.61 -10.23
N GLN A 94 -7.63 3.77 -9.97
CA GLN A 94 -7.36 4.82 -10.92
C GLN A 94 -6.41 4.34 -12.03
N SER A 95 -5.28 3.72 -11.67
CA SER A 95 -4.31 3.15 -12.62
C SER A 95 -4.94 2.09 -13.51
N ILE A 96 -5.76 1.19 -12.94
CA ILE A 96 -6.48 0.15 -13.69
C ILE A 96 -7.45 0.76 -14.69
N LEU A 97 -8.24 1.76 -14.28
CA LEU A 97 -9.21 2.43 -15.15
C LEU A 97 -8.53 3.17 -16.30
N VAL A 98 -7.42 3.85 -16.04
CA VAL A 98 -6.66 4.57 -17.08
C VAL A 98 -6.00 3.58 -18.04
N THR A 99 -5.32 2.56 -17.52
CA THR A 99 -4.67 1.52 -18.31
C THR A 99 -5.67 0.74 -19.16
N GLY A 100 -6.87 0.47 -18.61
CA GLY A 100 -8.00 -0.12 -19.31
C GLY A 100 -8.36 0.59 -20.61
N LYS A 101 -8.36 1.93 -20.59
CA LYS A 101 -8.66 2.76 -21.76
C LYS A 101 -7.56 2.70 -22.83
N ILE A 102 -6.31 2.47 -22.44
CA ILE A 102 -5.15 2.49 -23.35
C ILE A 102 -4.88 1.09 -23.93
N LEU A 103 -4.84 0.06 -23.08
CA LEU A 103 -4.48 -1.31 -23.47
C LEU A 103 -5.69 -2.17 -23.88
N GLY A 104 -6.90 -1.78 -23.47
CA GLY A 104 -8.11 -2.58 -23.58
C GLY A 104 -8.28 -3.58 -22.42
N ASN A 105 -9.53 -3.98 -22.18
CA ASN A 105 -9.91 -4.75 -20.98
C ASN A 105 -9.14 -6.07 -20.83
N LYS A 106 -8.99 -6.84 -21.92
CA LYS A 106 -8.33 -8.17 -21.84
C LYS A 106 -6.88 -8.07 -21.33
N LYS A 107 -6.09 -7.18 -21.92
CA LYS A 107 -4.68 -6.98 -21.55
C LYS A 107 -4.55 -6.40 -20.14
N THR A 108 -5.46 -5.50 -19.78
CA THR A 108 -5.49 -4.89 -18.44
C THR A 108 -5.73 -5.93 -17.36
N TRP A 109 -6.70 -6.83 -17.54
CA TRP A 109 -6.92 -7.92 -16.57
C TRP A 109 -5.74 -8.88 -16.46
N THR A 110 -5.03 -9.17 -17.56
CA THR A 110 -3.79 -9.94 -17.51
C THR A 110 -2.70 -9.21 -16.72
N TYR A 111 -2.56 -7.90 -16.92
CA TYR A 111 -1.63 -7.06 -16.18
C TYR A 111 -1.96 -7.06 -14.68
N VAL A 112 -3.22 -6.81 -14.30
CA VAL A 112 -3.67 -6.85 -12.90
C VAL A 112 -3.37 -8.19 -12.26
N ALA A 113 -3.68 -9.30 -12.95
CA ALA A 113 -3.41 -10.63 -12.44
C ALA A 113 -1.91 -10.88 -12.21
N LEU A 114 -1.06 -10.49 -13.16
CA LEU A 114 0.39 -10.65 -13.04
C LEU A 114 0.95 -9.87 -11.86
N VAL A 115 0.65 -8.56 -11.77
CA VAL A 115 1.15 -7.72 -10.68
C VAL A 115 0.61 -8.20 -9.34
N THR A 116 -0.64 -8.66 -9.28
CA THR A 116 -1.22 -9.24 -8.05
C THR A 116 -0.42 -10.46 -7.60
N VAL A 117 -0.10 -11.37 -8.52
CA VAL A 117 0.68 -12.58 -8.23
C VAL A 117 2.09 -12.21 -7.80
N PHE A 118 2.80 -11.37 -8.55
CA PHE A 118 4.18 -11.00 -8.23
C PHE A 118 4.29 -10.23 -6.92
N SER A 119 3.39 -9.29 -6.64
CA SER A 119 3.38 -8.54 -5.38
C SER A 119 3.08 -9.45 -4.18
N THR A 120 2.12 -10.37 -4.32
CA THR A 120 1.79 -11.37 -3.28
C THR A 120 2.99 -12.27 -3.00
N LEU A 121 3.64 -12.77 -4.05
CA LEU A 121 4.81 -13.65 -3.92
C LEU A 121 6.01 -12.90 -3.35
N ALA A 122 6.26 -11.66 -3.78
CA ALA A 122 7.35 -10.84 -3.27
C ALA A 122 7.20 -10.60 -1.76
N GLY A 123 6.01 -10.19 -1.31
CA GLY A 123 5.74 -10.02 0.12
C GLY A 123 5.85 -11.32 0.91
N TYR A 124 5.34 -12.43 0.36
CA TYR A 124 5.43 -13.74 1.01
C TYR A 124 6.88 -14.22 1.15
N ILE A 125 7.67 -14.17 0.08
CA ILE A 125 9.09 -14.52 0.06
C ILE A 125 9.88 -13.62 1.00
N PHE A 126 9.62 -12.31 0.97
CA PHE A 126 10.27 -11.36 1.87
C PHE A 126 9.97 -11.70 3.33
N GLY A 127 8.72 -11.97 3.67
CA GLY A 127 8.35 -12.37 5.02
C GLY A 127 9.02 -13.68 5.45
N LEU A 128 9.18 -14.66 4.55
CA LEU A 128 9.91 -15.89 4.83
C LEU A 128 11.39 -15.62 5.08
N ALA A 129 12.03 -14.82 4.23
CA ALA A 129 13.43 -14.45 4.39
C ALA A 129 13.67 -13.75 5.74
N LEU A 130 12.74 -12.90 6.18
CA LEU A 130 12.82 -12.18 7.44
C LEU A 130 12.65 -13.08 8.67
N THR A 131 11.94 -14.21 8.55
CA THR A 131 11.82 -15.20 9.64
C THR A 131 13.04 -16.09 9.80
N VAL A 132 13.91 -16.16 8.78
CA VAL A 132 15.12 -17.00 8.78
C VAL A 132 16.35 -16.26 9.34
N VAL A 133 16.29 -14.93 9.43
CA VAL A 133 17.34 -14.04 9.96
C VAL A 133 17.04 -13.63 11.39
#